data_AF-A0AA51R054-F1
#
_entry.id   AF-A0AA51R054-F1
#
_cell.length_a   1.000
_cell.length_b   1.000
_cell.length_c   1.000
_cell.angle_alpha   90.00
_cell.angle_beta   90.00
_cell.angle_gamma   90.00
#
_symmetry.space_group_name_H-M   'P 1'
#
loop_
_entity.id
_entity.type
_entity.pdbx_description
1 polymer ?
#
loop_
_entity_poly.entity_id
_entity_poly.type
_entity_poly.pdbx_seq_one_letter_code
_entity_poly.pdbx_strand_id
1 'polypeptide(L)'
;MDSDIEIQMKSLDYYDYFAYVDASGDDGFKFEEYGQGSSRCYAVAMFVVKKDDIEYNIDKLNKIKKLVGCKPEHEAKYTTLRRHRNKDEVHKIVSELKGTLVSWIAFKEKIEDPYFLDIKNKALSQLCHVFPIKTAHDVLKDEVGSNLFIAVDVMKKVEMDGLKELLEDNFMPSSNESNKPINNYNLKFKDSKDKDFQLIQVADILAGIIRNSFESWPFDHEIWKRCKICDSLVNTKKLKNLCKYKNKGIHLENSNNLFKILPLFLKDEDHHQVVLSGICPFPLELYNDMSFVDCLLNKDYKLGKINPRIRKKQKNN
;
A
#
# COMPACT_ATOMS: atom_id res chain seq x y z
N MET A 1 -7.46 -18.46 43.37
CA MET A 1 -8.23 -17.36 42.75
C MET A 1 -7.50 -17.10 41.45
N ASP A 2 -7.62 -18.07 40.55
CA ASP A 2 -6.88 -18.14 39.31
C ASP A 2 -7.89 -17.80 38.23
N SER A 3 -7.92 -16.52 37.86
CA SER A 3 -8.61 -16.09 36.66
C SER A 3 -7.71 -16.41 35.47
N ASP A 4 -7.67 -17.69 35.12
CA ASP A 4 -7.24 -18.11 33.79
C ASP A 4 -8.18 -17.46 32.79
N ILE A 5 -7.70 -16.38 32.17
CA ILE A 5 -8.35 -15.73 31.05
C ILE A 5 -8.25 -16.71 29.89
N GLU A 6 -9.24 -17.60 29.81
CA GLU A 6 -9.61 -18.30 28.61
C GLU A 6 -9.87 -17.23 27.54
N ILE A 7 -8.89 -16.98 26.67
CA ILE A 7 -9.10 -16.23 25.44
C ILE A 7 -10.03 -17.11 24.59
N GLN A 8 -11.34 -17.01 24.86
CA GLN A 8 -12.36 -17.59 24.02
C GLN A 8 -12.09 -17.14 22.59
N MET A 9 -11.93 -18.09 21.68
CA MET A 9 -11.85 -17.82 20.24
C MET A 9 -13.16 -17.13 19.82
N LYS A 10 -13.16 -15.80 19.83
CA LYS A 10 -14.29 -15.01 19.34
C LYS A 10 -14.52 -15.38 17.87
N SER A 11 -15.76 -15.71 17.52
CA SER A 11 -16.16 -15.94 16.12
C SER A 11 -15.70 -14.77 15.24
N LEU A 12 -15.40 -15.03 13.96
CA LEU A 12 -15.09 -13.97 13.01
C LEU A 12 -16.22 -12.94 12.90
N ASP A 13 -17.43 -13.32 13.29
CA ASP A 13 -18.57 -12.40 13.31
C ASP A 13 -18.45 -11.23 14.28
N TYR A 14 -17.55 -11.34 15.26
CA TYR A 14 -17.29 -10.31 16.27
C TYR A 14 -16.58 -9.07 15.72
N TYR A 15 -15.90 -9.17 14.57
CA TYR A 15 -15.05 -8.10 14.06
C TYR A 15 -15.77 -7.26 13.01
N ASP A 16 -15.62 -5.95 13.11
CA ASP A 16 -16.21 -4.96 12.20
C ASP A 16 -15.31 -4.73 10.97
N TYR A 17 -13.99 -4.85 11.19
CA TYR A 17 -12.96 -4.64 10.19
C TYR A 17 -11.96 -5.79 10.15
N PHE A 18 -11.40 -6.01 8.96
CA PHE A 18 -10.38 -7.02 8.69
C PHE A 18 -9.20 -6.37 7.97
N ALA A 19 -8.00 -6.50 8.52
CA ALA A 19 -6.75 -6.10 7.90
C ALA A 19 -6.03 -7.34 7.36
N TYR A 20 -5.80 -7.38 6.06
CA TYR A 20 -5.03 -8.45 5.40
C TYR A 20 -3.64 -7.93 5.07
N VAL A 21 -2.60 -8.65 5.52
CA VAL A 21 -1.21 -8.21 5.40
C VAL A 21 -0.40 -9.26 4.66
N ASP A 22 0.30 -8.82 3.60
CA ASP A 22 1.25 -9.65 2.87
C ASP A 22 2.38 -8.77 2.30
N ALA A 23 3.45 -9.40 1.86
CA ALA A 23 4.65 -8.77 1.35
C ALA A 23 5.04 -9.24 -0.05
N SER A 24 5.70 -8.37 -0.79
CA SER A 24 6.31 -8.68 -2.06
C SER A 24 7.77 -8.26 -2.06
N GLY A 25 8.65 -9.21 -2.39
CA GLY A 25 10.10 -9.04 -2.39
C GLY A 25 10.74 -10.26 -1.72
N ASP A 26 12.04 -10.43 -1.92
CA ASP A 26 12.86 -11.35 -1.12
C ASP A 26 13.69 -10.57 -0.10
N ASP A 27 14.21 -11.27 0.91
CA ASP A 27 15.02 -10.64 1.97
C ASP A 27 16.51 -10.53 1.62
N GLY A 28 16.96 -10.97 0.44
CA GLY A 28 18.38 -11.02 0.11
C GLY A 28 18.97 -9.67 -0.32
N PHE A 29 20.27 -9.46 -0.20
CA PHE A 29 20.92 -8.18 -0.54
C PHE A 29 21.94 -8.29 -1.68
N LYS A 30 21.78 -9.27 -2.57
CA LYS A 30 22.68 -9.47 -3.72
C LYS A 30 22.07 -8.84 -4.96
N PHE A 31 22.57 -7.68 -5.37
CA PHE A 31 22.09 -6.97 -6.55
C PHE A 31 23.11 -7.12 -7.68
N GLU A 32 22.73 -7.84 -8.73
CA GLU A 32 23.60 -8.05 -9.90
C GLU A 32 23.14 -7.18 -11.08
N GLU A 33 23.99 -7.06 -12.10
CA GLU A 33 23.64 -6.33 -13.33
C GLU A 33 22.41 -6.98 -14.02
N TYR A 34 21.66 -6.17 -14.77
CA TYR A 34 20.46 -6.61 -15.50
C TYR A 34 19.33 -7.18 -14.63
N GLY A 35 19.28 -6.82 -13.34
CA GLY A 35 18.19 -7.21 -12.44
C GLY A 35 18.25 -8.68 -12.02
N GLN A 36 19.45 -9.28 -12.04
CA GLN A 36 19.69 -10.60 -11.46
C GLN A 36 19.96 -10.47 -9.94
N GLY A 37 19.76 -11.58 -9.22
CA GLY A 37 19.88 -11.63 -7.76
C GLY A 37 18.58 -11.30 -7.03
N SER A 38 18.67 -10.47 -6.01
CA SER A 38 17.59 -10.05 -5.12
C SER A 38 16.80 -8.88 -5.69
N SER A 39 15.51 -8.86 -5.38
CA SER A 39 14.64 -7.69 -5.52
C SER A 39 15.26 -6.47 -4.83
N ARG A 40 15.29 -5.34 -5.53
CA ARG A 40 15.82 -4.07 -5.01
C ARG A 40 14.90 -3.43 -3.99
N CYS A 41 13.60 -3.71 -4.09
CA CYS A 41 12.61 -3.24 -3.13
C CYS A 41 11.96 -4.41 -2.41
N TYR A 42 11.58 -4.18 -1.16
CA TYR A 42 10.70 -5.06 -0.40
C TYR A 42 9.49 -4.24 0.05
N ALA A 43 8.28 -4.65 -0.33
CA ALA A 43 7.06 -3.92 -0.03
C ALA A 43 6.13 -4.77 0.82
N VAL A 44 5.58 -4.21 1.89
CA VAL A 44 4.48 -4.79 2.65
C VAL A 44 3.22 -3.98 2.37
N ALA A 45 2.09 -4.64 2.20
CA ALA A 45 0.79 -4.01 2.09
C ALA A 45 -0.15 -4.55 3.17
N MET A 46 -0.80 -3.63 3.89
CA MET A 46 -1.96 -3.90 4.73
C MET A 46 -3.20 -3.34 4.03
N PHE A 47 -4.14 -4.21 3.72
CA PHE A 47 -5.43 -3.85 3.13
C PHE A 47 -6.55 -4.04 4.17
N VAL A 48 -7.08 -2.93 4.67
CA VAL A 48 -8.13 -2.87 5.68
C VAL A 48 -9.49 -2.76 5.01
N VAL A 49 -10.39 -3.68 5.35
CA VAL A 49 -11.69 -3.84 4.71
C VAL A 49 -12.76 -3.92 5.78
N LYS A 50 -13.89 -3.25 5.57
CA LYS A 50 -15.09 -3.42 6.41
C LYS A 50 -15.70 -4.80 6.15
N LYS A 51 -16.23 -5.45 7.20
CA LYS A 51 -16.84 -6.79 7.09
C LYS A 51 -17.79 -6.92 5.88
N ASP A 52 -18.64 -5.92 5.66
CA ASP A 52 -19.65 -5.90 4.60
C ASP A 52 -19.07 -5.87 3.16
N ASP A 53 -17.81 -5.43 3.00
CA ASP A 53 -17.15 -5.34 1.69
C ASP A 53 -16.27 -6.57 1.36
N ILE A 54 -16.16 -7.54 2.27
CA ILE A 54 -15.33 -8.74 2.08
C ILE A 54 -15.79 -9.54 0.86
N GLU A 55 -17.08 -9.87 0.78
CA GLU A 55 -17.63 -10.68 -0.32
C GLU A 55 -17.43 -9.98 -1.68
N TYR A 56 -17.65 -8.67 -1.72
CA TYR A 56 -17.40 -7.85 -2.91
C TYR A 56 -15.94 -7.95 -3.37
N ASN A 57 -14.98 -7.85 -2.45
CA ASN A 57 -13.56 -7.94 -2.78
C ASN A 57 -13.15 -9.37 -3.19
N ILE A 58 -13.74 -10.40 -2.58
CA ILE A 58 -13.54 -11.80 -2.98
C ILE A 58 -14.02 -12.01 -4.41
N ASP A 59 -15.17 -11.43 -4.78
CA ASP A 59 -15.68 -11.44 -6.15
C ASP A 59 -14.72 -10.79 -7.15
N LYS A 60 -14.04 -9.70 -6.77
CA LYS A 60 -13.01 -9.06 -7.60
C LYS A 60 -11.79 -9.97 -7.75
N LEU A 61 -11.32 -10.59 -6.66
CA LEU A 61 -10.23 -11.56 -6.70
C LEU A 61 -10.56 -12.74 -7.63
N ASN A 62 -11.75 -13.31 -7.51
CA ASN A 62 -12.21 -14.41 -8.37
C ASN A 62 -12.27 -14.02 -9.84
N LYS A 63 -12.67 -12.78 -10.16
CA LYS A 63 -12.61 -12.24 -11.53
C LYS A 63 -11.18 -12.13 -12.04
N ILE A 64 -10.25 -11.64 -11.21
CA ILE A 64 -8.82 -11.59 -11.55
C ILE A 64 -8.29 -12.99 -11.85
N LYS A 65 -8.56 -13.97 -10.97
CA LYS A 65 -8.12 -15.37 -11.13
C LYS A 65 -8.63 -15.97 -12.43
N LYS A 66 -9.92 -15.79 -12.72
CA LYS A 66 -10.55 -16.24 -13.98
C LYS A 66 -9.88 -15.60 -15.21
N LEU A 67 -9.58 -14.31 -15.17
CA LEU A 67 -8.95 -13.60 -16.30
C LEU A 67 -7.54 -14.10 -16.63
N VAL A 68 -6.81 -14.60 -15.64
CA VAL A 68 -5.45 -15.13 -15.82
C VAL A 68 -5.40 -16.65 -15.89
N GLY A 69 -6.56 -17.33 -15.90
CA GLY A 69 -6.64 -18.79 -15.93
C GLY A 69 -6.13 -19.46 -14.65
N CYS A 70 -6.10 -18.75 -13.53
CA CYS A 70 -5.74 -19.31 -12.22
C CYS A 70 -6.95 -20.03 -11.63
N LYS A 71 -6.74 -21.25 -11.12
CA LYS A 71 -7.80 -22.04 -10.49
C LYS A 71 -8.24 -21.40 -9.16
N PRO A 72 -9.51 -21.56 -8.73
CA PRO A 72 -10.01 -20.97 -7.48
C PRO A 72 -9.21 -21.33 -6.23
N GLU A 73 -8.61 -22.52 -6.19
CA GLU A 73 -7.80 -23.03 -5.08
C GLU A 73 -6.32 -22.56 -5.12
N HIS A 74 -5.86 -22.01 -6.24
CA HIS A 74 -4.48 -21.57 -6.41
C HIS A 74 -4.31 -20.09 -6.12
N GLU A 75 -3.13 -19.69 -5.69
CA GLU A 75 -2.81 -18.28 -5.44
C GLU A 75 -2.54 -17.52 -6.74
N ALA A 76 -3.05 -16.29 -6.83
CA ALA A 76 -2.76 -15.38 -7.93
C ALA A 76 -1.63 -14.40 -7.56
N LYS A 77 -0.38 -14.83 -7.74
CA LYS A 77 0.79 -13.98 -7.46
C LYS A 77 0.95 -12.84 -8.46
N TYR A 78 1.27 -11.63 -7.97
CA TYR A 78 1.43 -10.45 -8.84
C TYR A 78 2.48 -10.60 -9.94
N THR A 79 3.57 -11.34 -9.68
CA THR A 79 4.63 -11.60 -10.66
C THR A 79 4.11 -12.27 -11.93
N THR A 80 3.08 -13.10 -11.80
CA THR A 80 2.35 -13.73 -12.90
C THR A 80 1.39 -12.74 -13.55
N LEU A 81 0.62 -12.00 -12.74
CA LEU A 81 -0.39 -11.05 -13.21
C LEU A 81 0.22 -9.96 -14.11
N ARG A 82 1.36 -9.37 -13.71
CA ARG A 82 2.01 -8.26 -14.44
C ARG A 82 2.52 -8.67 -15.84
N ARG A 83 2.83 -9.95 -16.04
CA ARG A 83 3.33 -10.50 -17.31
C ARG A 83 2.21 -11.07 -18.19
N HIS A 84 1.00 -11.17 -17.65
CA HIS A 84 -0.13 -11.75 -18.35
C HIS A 84 -0.66 -10.80 -19.43
N ARG A 85 -1.18 -11.35 -20.54
CA ARG A 85 -1.76 -10.56 -21.65
C ARG A 85 -2.95 -9.68 -21.22
N ASN A 86 -3.66 -10.08 -20.16
CA ASN A 86 -4.81 -9.37 -19.60
C ASN A 86 -4.43 -8.43 -18.44
N LYS A 87 -3.14 -8.09 -18.28
CA LYS A 87 -2.66 -7.26 -17.16
C LYS A 87 -3.44 -5.96 -16.98
N ASP A 88 -3.82 -5.29 -18.07
CA ASP A 88 -4.49 -3.99 -17.96
C ASP A 88 -5.89 -4.10 -17.35
N GLU A 89 -6.64 -5.15 -17.72
CA GLU A 89 -7.96 -5.45 -17.13
C GLU A 89 -7.83 -5.90 -15.68
N VAL A 90 -6.78 -6.67 -15.34
CA VAL A 90 -6.47 -7.02 -13.94
C VAL A 90 -6.29 -5.75 -13.10
N HIS A 91 -5.44 -4.81 -13.52
CA HIS A 91 -5.22 -3.58 -12.77
C HIS A 91 -6.46 -2.68 -12.71
N LYS A 92 -7.33 -2.73 -13.72
CA LYS A 92 -8.62 -2.04 -13.67
C LYS A 92 -9.52 -2.63 -12.58
N ILE A 93 -9.60 -3.96 -12.49
CA ILE A 93 -10.36 -4.62 -11.41
C ILE A 93 -9.79 -4.30 -10.03
N VAL A 94 -8.45 -4.27 -9.90
CA VAL A 94 -7.80 -3.88 -8.63
C VAL A 94 -8.17 -2.44 -8.22
N SER A 95 -8.32 -1.52 -9.18
CA SER A 95 -8.76 -0.14 -8.87
C SER A 95 -10.20 -0.01 -8.35
N GLU A 96 -10.99 -1.08 -8.48
CA GLU A 96 -12.40 -1.13 -8.04
C GLU A 96 -12.58 -1.80 -6.67
N LEU A 97 -11.48 -2.20 -6.01
CA LEU A 97 -11.50 -2.76 -4.66
C LEU A 97 -12.05 -1.73 -3.66
N LYS A 98 -12.59 -2.22 -2.54
CA LYS A 98 -13.10 -1.39 -1.45
C LYS A 98 -12.32 -1.64 -0.17
N GLY A 99 -11.66 -0.61 0.33
CA GLY A 99 -10.88 -0.68 1.56
C GLY A 99 -9.81 0.39 1.58
N THR A 100 -9.06 0.40 2.67
CA THR A 100 -7.94 1.32 2.91
C THR A 100 -6.64 0.57 2.85
N LEU A 101 -5.67 1.10 2.11
CA LEU A 101 -4.35 0.54 1.91
C LEU A 101 -3.32 1.35 2.68
N VAL A 102 -2.50 0.65 3.46
CA VAL A 102 -1.27 1.18 4.05
C VAL A 102 -0.13 0.28 3.59
N SER A 103 1.01 0.86 3.26
CA SER A 103 2.16 0.14 2.77
C SER A 103 3.45 0.73 3.31
N TRP A 104 4.41 -0.16 3.50
CA TRP A 104 5.79 0.18 3.76
C TRP A 104 6.66 -0.38 2.64
N ILE A 105 7.57 0.43 2.11
CA ILE A 105 8.48 0.02 1.05
C ILE A 105 9.94 0.28 1.41
N ALA A 106 10.71 -0.79 1.52
CA ALA A 106 12.15 -0.74 1.73
C ALA A 106 12.92 -0.71 0.41
N PHE A 107 13.82 0.26 0.27
CA PHE A 107 14.80 0.41 -0.81
C PHE A 107 16.12 -0.23 -0.37
N LYS A 108 16.30 -1.50 -0.70
CA LYS A 108 17.34 -2.32 -0.09
C LYS A 108 18.77 -1.90 -0.48
N GLU A 109 18.93 -1.29 -1.64
CA GLU A 109 20.20 -0.70 -2.08
C GLU A 109 20.61 0.54 -1.25
N LYS A 110 19.69 1.09 -0.44
CA LYS A 110 19.95 2.23 0.45
C LYS A 110 20.14 1.82 1.92
N ILE A 111 19.96 0.54 2.23
CA ILE A 111 20.13 0.01 3.59
C ILE A 111 21.61 -0.28 3.81
N GLU A 112 22.22 0.43 4.74
CA GLU A 112 23.64 0.26 5.08
C GLU A 112 23.85 -0.40 6.44
N ASP A 113 22.83 -0.41 7.31
CA ASP A 113 22.93 -0.93 8.66
C ASP A 113 23.06 -2.47 8.66
N PRO A 114 24.18 -3.02 9.21
CA PRO A 114 24.46 -4.45 9.25
C PRO A 114 23.36 -5.31 9.89
N TYR A 115 22.59 -4.74 10.81
CA TYR A 115 21.49 -5.45 11.47
C TYR A 115 20.45 -5.97 10.46
N PHE A 116 20.14 -5.17 9.45
CA PHE A 116 19.20 -5.53 8.39
C PHE A 116 19.84 -6.39 7.29
N LEU A 117 21.15 -6.28 7.09
CA LEU A 117 21.89 -7.02 6.06
C LEU A 117 22.08 -8.50 6.44
N ASP A 118 22.01 -8.84 7.73
CA ASP A 118 22.00 -10.24 8.16
C ASP A 118 20.62 -10.88 7.96
N ILE A 119 20.49 -11.56 6.80
CA ILE A 119 19.27 -12.25 6.37
C ILE A 119 18.79 -13.30 7.39
N LYS A 120 19.67 -13.82 8.26
CA LYS A 120 19.28 -14.80 9.29
C LYS A 120 18.37 -14.18 10.35
N ASN A 121 18.56 -12.89 10.64
CA ASN A 121 17.78 -12.19 11.67
C ASN A 121 16.38 -11.85 11.19
N LYS A 122 16.17 -11.77 9.86
CA LYS A 122 14.88 -11.40 9.25
C LYS A 122 14.32 -10.05 9.71
N ALA A 123 15.19 -9.18 10.22
CA ALA A 123 14.86 -7.87 10.74
C ALA A 123 14.10 -6.99 9.74
N LEU A 124 14.48 -7.02 8.46
CA LEU A 124 13.82 -6.23 7.42
C LEU A 124 12.34 -6.63 7.28
N SER A 125 12.07 -7.91 7.10
CA SER A 125 10.72 -8.46 6.98
C SER A 125 9.88 -8.12 8.22
N GLN A 126 10.40 -8.39 9.41
CA GLN A 126 9.74 -8.09 10.68
C GLN A 126 9.36 -6.60 10.79
N LEU A 127 10.34 -5.69 10.59
CA LEU A 127 10.11 -4.25 10.74
C LEU A 127 9.14 -3.69 9.69
N CYS A 128 9.26 -4.13 8.44
CA CYS A 128 8.37 -3.67 7.37
C CYS A 128 6.91 -4.09 7.61
N HIS A 129 6.65 -5.19 8.32
CA HIS A 129 5.30 -5.60 8.71
C HIS A 129 4.76 -4.81 9.89
N VAL A 130 5.62 -4.43 10.85
CA VAL A 130 5.20 -3.71 12.06
C VAL A 130 4.51 -2.39 11.72
N PHE A 131 5.04 -1.61 10.79
CA PHE A 131 4.52 -0.25 10.58
C PHE A 131 3.10 -0.21 10.00
N PRO A 132 2.78 -0.90 8.88
CA PRO A 132 1.41 -0.88 8.37
C PRO A 132 0.42 -1.33 9.45
N ILE A 133 0.77 -2.39 10.18
CA ILE A 133 -0.05 -2.91 11.29
C ILE A 133 -0.28 -1.80 12.34
N LYS A 134 0.78 -1.13 12.82
CA LYS A 134 0.64 -0.02 13.81
C LYS A 134 -0.21 1.15 13.32
N THR A 135 -0.26 1.39 12.01
CA THR A 135 -1.05 2.45 11.39
C THR A 135 -2.56 2.12 11.37
N ALA A 136 -2.97 0.91 11.77
CA ALA A 136 -4.39 0.53 11.81
C ALA A 136 -5.25 1.47 12.68
N HIS A 137 -4.67 2.05 13.74
CA HIS A 137 -5.36 3.06 14.55
C HIS A 137 -5.72 4.31 13.76
N ASP A 138 -4.82 4.79 12.90
CA ASP A 138 -5.05 5.96 12.06
C ASP A 138 -6.06 5.66 10.95
N VAL A 139 -6.03 4.43 10.40
CA VAL A 139 -7.03 3.97 9.41
C VAL A 139 -8.44 3.99 9.97
N LEU A 140 -8.59 3.66 11.26
CA LEU A 140 -9.89 3.53 11.93
C LEU A 140 -10.21 4.72 12.84
N LYS A 141 -9.48 5.84 12.74
CA LYS A 141 -9.56 6.97 13.69
C LYS A 141 -10.98 7.50 13.93
N ASP A 142 -11.84 7.44 12.91
CA ASP A 142 -13.23 7.92 12.95
C ASP A 142 -14.26 6.83 13.31
N GLU A 143 -13.81 5.57 13.43
CA GLU A 143 -14.64 4.38 13.63
C GLU A 143 -14.60 3.92 15.10
N VAL A 144 -14.94 4.84 16.02
CA VAL A 144 -14.80 4.66 17.47
C VAL A 144 -15.47 3.38 17.97
N GLY A 145 -14.70 2.58 18.73
CA GLY A 145 -15.21 1.37 19.37
C GLY A 145 -15.20 0.13 18.48
N SER A 146 -14.61 0.20 17.28
CA SER A 146 -14.57 -0.91 16.33
C SER A 146 -13.67 -2.06 16.79
N ASN A 147 -14.01 -3.28 16.36
CA ASN A 147 -13.19 -4.47 16.54
C ASN A 147 -12.47 -4.84 15.23
N LEU A 148 -11.16 -5.07 15.31
CA LEU A 148 -10.30 -5.34 14.16
C LEU A 148 -9.70 -6.75 14.19
N PHE A 149 -9.84 -7.53 13.13
CA PHE A 149 -9.06 -8.75 12.93
C PHE A 149 -7.90 -8.48 11.99
N ILE A 150 -6.68 -8.87 12.35
CA ILE A 150 -5.48 -8.72 11.52
C ILE A 150 -5.01 -10.11 11.09
N ALA A 151 -5.16 -10.41 9.80
CA ALA A 151 -4.69 -11.63 9.16
C ALA A 151 -3.38 -11.35 8.42
N VAL A 152 -2.28 -11.88 8.93
CA VAL A 152 -0.96 -11.78 8.28
C VAL A 152 -0.67 -13.10 7.57
N ASP A 153 -0.11 -13.06 6.35
CA ASP A 153 0.30 -14.29 5.67
C ASP A 153 1.29 -15.10 6.52
N VAL A 154 1.32 -16.42 6.33
CA VAL A 154 2.22 -17.29 7.11
C VAL A 154 3.66 -17.06 6.67
N MET A 155 4.47 -16.51 7.60
CA MET A 155 5.91 -16.32 7.42
C MET A 155 6.72 -17.45 8.08
N LYS A 156 8.06 -17.40 8.00
CA LYS A 156 8.90 -18.32 8.77
C LYS A 156 8.74 -18.04 10.26
N LYS A 157 8.95 -19.07 11.09
CA LYS A 157 8.79 -18.96 12.54
C LYS A 157 9.57 -17.78 13.15
N VAL A 158 10.83 -17.59 12.76
CA VAL A 158 11.66 -16.45 13.23
C VAL A 158 11.06 -15.08 12.88
N GLU A 159 10.40 -14.95 11.72
CA GLU A 159 9.72 -13.72 11.32
C GLU A 159 8.45 -13.51 12.15
N MET A 160 7.67 -14.56 12.31
CA MET A 160 6.43 -14.50 13.10
C MET A 160 6.68 -14.19 14.57
N ASP A 161 7.70 -14.80 15.18
CA ASP A 161 8.05 -14.60 16.57
C ASP A 161 8.58 -13.17 16.79
N GLY A 162 9.50 -12.70 15.93
CA GLY A 162 10.01 -11.31 16.02
C GLY A 162 8.94 -10.25 15.72
N LEU A 163 8.01 -10.50 14.80
CA LEU A 163 6.89 -9.59 14.56
C LEU A 163 6.00 -9.45 15.81
N LYS A 164 5.69 -10.56 16.48
CA LYS A 164 4.90 -10.53 17.73
C LYS A 164 5.60 -9.71 18.81
N GLU A 165 6.89 -9.96 19.04
CA GLU A 165 7.70 -9.23 20.01
C GLU A 165 7.67 -7.71 19.76
N LEU A 166 7.93 -7.29 18.52
CA LEU A 166 7.92 -5.87 18.15
C LEU A 166 6.54 -5.19 18.28
N LEU A 167 5.46 -5.95 18.15
CA LEU A 167 4.09 -5.47 18.31
C LEU A 167 3.67 -5.43 19.79
N GLU A 168 4.02 -6.43 20.59
CA GLU A 168 3.75 -6.50 22.03
C GLU A 168 4.32 -5.27 22.76
N ASP A 169 5.50 -4.81 22.37
CA ASP A 169 6.18 -3.67 22.98
C ASP A 169 5.56 -2.30 22.64
N ASN A 170 4.64 -2.21 21.67
CA ASN A 170 4.34 -0.92 21.04
C ASN A 170 2.89 -0.70 20.55
N PHE A 171 1.96 -1.64 20.77
CA PHE A 171 0.58 -1.50 20.26
C PHE A 171 -0.41 -0.83 21.22
N MET A 172 0.02 -0.43 22.42
CA MET A 172 -0.88 0.10 23.44
C MET A 172 -0.69 1.61 23.63
N PRO A 173 -1.66 2.46 23.23
CA PRO A 173 -1.84 3.73 23.91
C PRO A 173 -2.24 3.43 25.37
N SER A 174 -1.55 4.07 26.32
CA SER A 174 -1.81 4.00 27.76
C SER A 174 -3.31 4.13 28.09
N SER A 175 -3.76 3.34 29.05
CA SER A 175 -5.15 2.98 29.39
C SER A 175 -6.13 4.09 29.82
N ASN A 176 -5.90 5.37 29.50
CA ASN A 176 -6.65 6.49 30.09
C ASN A 176 -7.52 7.31 29.12
N GLU A 177 -7.69 6.92 27.86
CA GLU A 177 -8.53 7.68 26.90
C GLU A 177 -9.83 6.95 26.58
N SER A 178 -10.96 7.60 26.88
CA SER A 178 -12.32 7.09 26.73
C SER A 178 -12.82 6.99 25.28
N ASN A 179 -11.99 7.31 24.28
CA ASN A 179 -12.34 7.30 22.85
C ASN A 179 -11.26 6.59 22.01
N LYS A 180 -10.94 5.34 22.32
CA LYS A 180 -10.04 4.56 21.45
C LYS A 180 -10.78 4.18 20.15
N PRO A 181 -10.18 4.44 18.97
CA PRO A 181 -10.74 4.01 17.70
C PRO A 181 -10.98 2.49 17.65
N ILE A 182 -9.98 1.72 18.09
CA ILE A 182 -10.02 0.25 18.13
C ILE A 182 -10.24 -0.19 19.58
N ASN A 183 -11.37 -0.85 19.84
CA ASN A 183 -11.71 -1.40 21.16
C ASN A 183 -10.99 -2.73 21.40
N ASN A 184 -11.00 -3.61 20.40
CA ASN A 184 -10.30 -4.89 20.43
C ASN A 184 -9.63 -5.15 19.10
N TYR A 185 -8.46 -5.78 19.14
CA TYR A 185 -7.87 -6.38 17.95
C TYR A 185 -7.40 -7.81 18.22
N ASN A 186 -7.32 -8.61 17.17
CA ASN A 186 -6.73 -9.94 17.20
C ASN A 186 -5.85 -10.14 15.99
N LEU A 187 -4.57 -10.45 16.21
CA LEU A 187 -3.63 -10.75 15.14
C LEU A 187 -3.40 -12.26 15.05
N LYS A 188 -3.56 -12.82 13.86
CA LYS A 188 -3.28 -14.22 13.55
C LYS A 188 -2.53 -14.35 12.24
N PHE A 189 -1.61 -15.31 12.20
CA PHE A 189 -1.01 -15.79 10.96
C PHE A 189 -1.97 -16.77 10.28
N LYS A 190 -2.27 -16.53 9.01
CA LYS A 190 -3.31 -17.25 8.25
C LYS A 190 -2.81 -17.56 6.84
N ASP A 191 -3.17 -18.74 6.35
CA ASP A 191 -2.84 -19.16 4.98
C ASP A 191 -3.85 -18.53 4.00
N SER A 192 -3.35 -17.92 2.93
CA SER A 192 -4.17 -17.30 1.90
C SER A 192 -5.07 -18.27 1.11
N LYS A 193 -4.90 -19.58 1.29
CA LYS A 193 -5.78 -20.64 0.75
C LYS A 193 -6.97 -20.95 1.65
N ASP A 194 -6.95 -20.50 2.90
CA ASP A 194 -8.12 -20.57 3.77
C ASP A 194 -9.25 -19.71 3.15
N LYS A 195 -10.44 -20.29 3.06
CA LYS A 195 -11.62 -19.66 2.45
C LYS A 195 -11.99 -18.35 3.12
N ASP A 196 -11.70 -18.21 4.41
CA ASP A 196 -12.06 -17.02 5.19
C ASP A 196 -10.99 -15.90 5.09
N PHE A 197 -9.81 -16.22 4.52
CA PHE A 197 -8.66 -15.30 4.46
C PHE A 197 -8.08 -15.15 3.04
N GLN A 198 -8.87 -15.43 2.00
CA GLN A 198 -8.43 -15.30 0.60
C GLN A 198 -7.97 -13.90 0.21
N LEU A 199 -8.43 -12.86 0.91
CA LEU A 199 -8.03 -11.46 0.66
C LEU A 199 -6.57 -11.16 1.06
N ILE A 200 -5.86 -12.08 1.73
CA ILE A 200 -4.39 -12.04 1.81
C ILE A 200 -3.77 -11.99 0.41
N GLN A 201 -4.35 -12.70 -0.57
CA GLN A 201 -3.88 -12.64 -1.96
C GLN A 201 -4.08 -11.25 -2.57
N VAL A 202 -5.08 -10.47 -2.13
CA VAL A 202 -5.23 -9.08 -2.56
C VAL A 202 -4.12 -8.21 -1.98
N ALA A 203 -3.71 -8.44 -0.73
CA ALA A 203 -2.55 -7.79 -0.14
C ALA A 203 -1.25 -8.11 -0.90
N ASP A 204 -1.01 -9.37 -1.31
CA ASP A 204 0.13 -9.74 -2.20
C ASP A 204 0.11 -8.95 -3.51
N ILE A 205 -1.07 -8.87 -4.14
CA ILE A 205 -1.25 -8.14 -5.40
C ILE A 205 -0.90 -6.66 -5.23
N LEU A 206 -1.41 -6.02 -4.17
CA LEU A 206 -1.15 -4.63 -3.88
C LEU A 206 0.33 -4.39 -3.55
N ALA A 207 0.94 -5.21 -2.68
CA ALA A 207 2.37 -5.17 -2.37
C ALA A 207 3.22 -5.33 -3.64
N GLY A 208 2.83 -6.22 -4.54
CA GLY A 208 3.49 -6.45 -5.82
C GLY A 208 3.41 -5.25 -6.76
N ILE A 209 2.24 -4.60 -6.87
CA ILE A 209 2.07 -3.36 -7.66
C ILE A 209 3.00 -2.27 -7.14
N ILE A 210 3.04 -2.09 -5.80
CA ILE A 210 3.88 -1.10 -5.14
C ILE A 210 5.35 -1.42 -5.43
N ARG A 211 5.85 -2.60 -5.04
CA ARG A 211 7.23 -3.01 -5.27
C ARG A 211 7.67 -2.77 -6.72
N ASN A 212 6.89 -3.25 -7.68
CA ASN A 212 7.25 -3.16 -9.09
C ASN A 212 7.30 -1.72 -9.61
N SER A 213 6.42 -0.85 -9.10
CA SER A 213 6.42 0.56 -9.47
C SER A 213 7.72 1.21 -9.02
N PHE A 214 8.07 1.04 -7.75
CA PHE A 214 9.23 1.66 -7.12
C PHE A 214 10.58 1.04 -7.52
N GLU A 215 10.64 -0.25 -7.87
CA GLU A 215 11.85 -0.88 -8.43
C GLU A 215 12.32 -0.21 -9.73
N SER A 216 11.39 0.39 -10.48
CA SER A 216 11.66 1.02 -11.76
C SER A 216 12.05 2.50 -11.61
N TRP A 217 12.07 3.03 -10.39
CA TRP A 217 12.30 4.45 -10.15
C TRP A 217 13.79 4.73 -10.01
N PRO A 218 14.34 5.70 -10.77
CA PRO A 218 15.69 6.16 -10.51
C PRO A 218 15.71 6.88 -9.17
N PHE A 219 16.56 6.46 -8.25
CA PHE A 219 16.83 7.18 -6.99
C PHE A 219 17.95 8.22 -7.16
N ASP A 220 18.04 8.80 -8.35
CA ASP A 220 18.85 9.99 -8.57
C ASP A 220 18.14 11.18 -7.91
N HIS A 221 18.85 11.86 -7.01
CA HIS A 221 18.35 12.89 -6.08
C HIS A 221 17.55 14.07 -6.70
N GLU A 222 17.44 14.17 -8.03
CA GLU A 222 16.79 15.29 -8.73
C GLU A 222 15.28 15.11 -9.00
N ILE A 223 14.74 13.88 -8.98
CA ILE A 223 13.41 13.60 -9.56
C ILE A 223 12.24 14.05 -8.67
N TRP A 224 12.47 14.12 -7.36
CA TRP A 224 11.37 14.15 -6.38
C TRP A 224 10.98 15.54 -5.87
N LYS A 225 11.61 16.62 -6.35
CA LYS A 225 11.33 17.99 -5.87
C LYS A 225 10.25 18.70 -6.70
N ARG A 226 8.97 18.31 -6.64
CA ARG A 226 7.81 19.18 -6.99
C ARG A 226 6.48 18.83 -6.28
N CYS A 227 5.80 19.86 -5.76
CA CYS A 227 4.40 19.82 -5.30
C CYS A 227 3.42 20.30 -6.39
N LYS A 228 2.22 19.72 -6.46
CA LYS A 228 1.23 19.97 -7.52
C LYS A 228 0.55 21.35 -7.51
N ILE A 229 0.61 22.14 -6.44
CA ILE A 229 0.22 23.56 -6.50
C ILE A 229 1.16 24.32 -7.46
N CYS A 230 2.45 23.98 -7.46
CA CYS A 230 3.45 24.58 -8.33
C CYS A 230 3.21 24.29 -9.82
N ASP A 231 2.56 23.16 -10.17
CA ASP A 231 2.15 22.82 -11.54
C ASP A 231 0.84 23.52 -11.94
N SER A 232 -0.12 23.64 -11.02
CA SER A 232 -1.43 24.28 -11.28
C SER A 232 -1.33 25.78 -11.60
N LEU A 233 -0.27 26.46 -11.13
CA LEU A 233 -0.03 27.88 -11.33
C LEU A 233 0.96 28.17 -12.48
N VAL A 234 1.39 27.15 -13.23
CA VAL A 234 2.29 27.26 -14.40
C VAL A 234 1.65 28.05 -15.54
N ASN A 235 0.32 28.11 -15.63
CA ASN A 235 -0.38 28.87 -16.66
C ASN A 235 -0.63 30.34 -16.27
N THR A 236 -0.43 30.70 -15.00
CA THR A 236 -0.50 32.09 -14.53
C THR A 236 0.88 32.73 -14.70
N LYS A 237 1.05 33.62 -15.69
CA LYS A 237 2.35 34.26 -16.03
C LYS A 237 3.11 34.85 -14.83
N LYS A 238 2.42 35.30 -13.77
CA LYS A 238 3.02 35.85 -12.55
C LYS A 238 3.71 34.82 -11.63
N LEU A 239 3.24 33.58 -11.57
CA LEU A 239 3.75 32.55 -10.64
C LEU A 239 4.82 31.63 -11.24
N LYS A 240 4.92 31.61 -12.58
CA LYS A 240 6.01 30.98 -13.33
C LYS A 240 7.42 31.42 -12.89
N ASN A 241 7.57 32.60 -12.29
CA ASN A 241 8.86 33.15 -11.85
C ASN A 241 9.22 32.77 -10.40
N LEU A 242 8.33 32.08 -9.68
CA LEU A 242 8.50 31.72 -8.27
C LEU A 242 8.85 30.24 -8.05
N CYS A 243 8.61 29.36 -9.03
CA CYS A 243 8.99 27.94 -8.94
C CYS A 243 10.47 27.75 -9.34
N LYS A 244 11.34 27.53 -8.34
CA LYS A 244 12.80 27.37 -8.52
C LYS A 244 13.23 26.10 -9.29
N TYR A 245 12.34 25.16 -9.58
CA TYR A 245 12.69 23.79 -10.05
C TYR A 245 12.18 23.42 -11.45
N LYS A 246 11.90 24.41 -12.31
CA LYS A 246 11.55 24.21 -13.73
C LYS A 246 12.67 23.50 -14.53
N ASN A 247 12.61 22.18 -14.68
CA ASN A 247 12.74 21.38 -15.90
C ASN A 247 13.15 19.94 -15.53
N LYS A 248 12.75 18.94 -16.34
CA LYS A 248 13.04 17.48 -16.26
C LYS A 248 12.02 16.61 -15.47
N GLY A 249 10.83 16.38 -16.01
CA GLY A 249 9.97 15.28 -15.54
C GLY A 249 10.42 13.98 -16.20
N ILE A 250 10.86 12.99 -15.41
CA ILE A 250 11.23 11.66 -15.92
C ILE A 250 9.97 10.79 -15.98
N HIS A 251 9.78 10.08 -17.09
CA HIS A 251 8.73 9.07 -17.18
C HIS A 251 9.07 7.92 -16.24
N LEU A 252 8.28 7.73 -15.19
CA LEU A 252 8.44 6.63 -14.26
C LEU A 252 7.76 5.39 -14.82
N GLU A 253 8.55 4.44 -15.32
CA GLU A 253 8.05 3.17 -15.83
C GLU A 253 7.23 2.46 -14.74
N ASN A 254 6.17 1.75 -15.13
CA ASN A 254 5.25 1.01 -14.24
C ASN A 254 4.44 1.84 -13.22
N SER A 255 4.66 3.16 -13.12
CA SER A 255 3.90 4.05 -12.21
C SER A 255 2.39 4.11 -12.48
N ASN A 256 1.96 3.83 -13.71
CA ASN A 256 0.53 3.80 -14.08
C ASN A 256 -0.30 2.84 -13.22
N ASN A 257 0.29 1.73 -12.77
CA ASN A 257 -0.41 0.76 -11.94
C ASN A 257 -0.51 1.23 -10.48
N LEU A 258 0.52 1.93 -9.97
CA LEU A 258 0.44 2.62 -8.69
C LEU A 258 -0.68 3.67 -8.70
N PHE A 259 -0.78 4.47 -9.77
CA PHE A 259 -1.85 5.48 -9.92
C PHE A 259 -3.27 4.89 -9.84
N LYS A 260 -3.46 3.65 -10.29
CA LYS A 260 -4.76 2.96 -10.23
C LYS A 260 -5.17 2.55 -8.82
N ILE A 261 -4.20 2.35 -7.92
CA ILE A 261 -4.47 1.97 -6.52
C ILE A 261 -4.35 3.16 -5.56
N LEU A 262 -3.97 4.35 -6.05
CA LEU A 262 -3.93 5.57 -5.23
C LEU A 262 -5.20 5.88 -4.45
N PRO A 263 -6.41 5.68 -5.00
CA PRO A 263 -7.63 5.95 -4.26
C PRO A 263 -7.80 5.09 -3.00
N LEU A 264 -7.15 3.92 -2.93
CA LEU A 264 -7.20 3.01 -1.79
C LEU A 264 -6.30 3.47 -0.64
N PHE A 265 -5.22 4.21 -0.90
CA PHE A 265 -4.27 4.55 0.16
C PHE A 265 -4.91 5.44 1.23
N LEU A 266 -4.47 5.24 2.48
CA LEU A 266 -4.77 6.15 3.57
C LEU A 266 -4.31 7.58 3.21
N LYS A 267 -5.20 8.53 3.45
CA LYS A 267 -5.01 9.95 3.15
C LYS A 267 -4.97 10.73 4.45
N ASP A 268 -4.11 11.73 4.49
CA ASP A 268 -4.11 12.72 5.54
C ASP A 268 -5.01 13.89 5.11
N GLU A 269 -6.22 13.95 5.67
CA GLU A 269 -7.21 14.99 5.36
C GLU A 269 -6.96 16.30 6.13
N ASP A 270 -6.16 16.26 7.20
CA ASP A 270 -5.90 17.41 8.07
C ASP A 270 -4.91 18.41 7.44
N HIS A 271 -4.17 17.98 6.43
CA HIS A 271 -3.30 18.83 5.65
C HIS A 271 -4.10 19.45 4.50
N HIS A 272 -3.99 20.77 4.28
CA HIS A 272 -4.58 21.49 3.13
C HIS A 272 -4.10 20.97 1.74
N GLN A 273 -3.34 19.88 1.69
CA GLN A 273 -2.90 19.12 0.53
C GLN A 273 -3.18 17.64 0.85
N VAL A 274 -3.79 16.89 -0.08
CA VAL A 274 -3.96 15.43 0.08
C VAL A 274 -2.57 14.79 0.04
N VAL A 275 -2.01 14.51 1.21
CA VAL A 275 -0.78 13.74 1.40
C VAL A 275 -1.18 12.28 1.58
N LEU A 276 -0.52 11.39 0.84
CA LEU A 276 -0.70 9.94 1.05
C LEU A 276 0.15 9.51 2.25
N SER A 277 -0.47 9.41 3.42
CA SER A 277 0.16 8.83 4.61
C SER A 277 0.28 7.30 4.53
N GLY A 278 -0.47 6.68 3.61
CA GLY A 278 -0.48 5.23 3.41
C GLY A 278 0.76 4.64 2.70
N ILE A 279 1.79 5.41 2.33
CA ILE A 279 3.06 4.86 1.80
C ILE A 279 4.22 5.43 2.61
N CYS A 280 4.97 4.56 3.27
CA CYS A 280 6.17 4.94 4.00
C CYS A 280 7.41 4.25 3.43
N PRO A 281 8.45 4.99 3.00
CA PRO A 281 9.70 4.42 2.54
C PRO A 281 10.65 4.07 3.69
N PHE A 282 11.52 3.09 3.44
CA PHE A 282 12.65 2.74 4.29
C PHE A 282 13.94 2.62 3.47
N PRO A 283 15.09 3.14 3.93
CA PRO A 283 15.30 3.89 5.17
C PRO A 283 14.45 5.18 5.30
N LEU A 284 14.11 5.59 6.53
CA LEU A 284 13.17 6.69 6.80
C LEU A 284 13.66 8.05 6.29
N GLU A 285 14.97 8.20 6.11
CA GLU A 285 15.60 9.38 5.54
C GLU A 285 15.05 9.69 4.14
N LEU A 286 14.62 8.66 3.40
CA LEU A 286 14.00 8.80 2.08
C LEU A 286 12.59 9.42 2.13
N TYR A 287 11.96 9.50 3.31
CA TYR A 287 10.62 10.06 3.46
C TYR A 287 10.54 11.51 2.94
N ASN A 288 11.56 12.33 3.24
CA ASN A 288 11.65 13.72 2.78
C ASN A 288 11.79 13.82 1.26
N ASP A 289 12.36 12.79 0.63
CA ASP A 289 12.53 12.69 -0.81
C ASP A 289 11.33 12.01 -1.49
N MET A 290 10.32 11.55 -0.75
CA MET A 290 9.19 10.77 -1.29
C MET A 290 7.85 11.38 -0.86
N SER A 291 7.65 12.66 -1.20
CA SER A 291 6.37 13.33 -0.98
C SER A 291 5.39 13.08 -2.13
N PHE A 292 4.33 12.33 -1.87
CA PHE A 292 3.22 12.15 -2.80
C PHE A 292 2.12 13.17 -2.54
N VAL A 293 2.04 14.18 -3.41
CA VAL A 293 0.91 15.11 -3.42
C VAL A 293 -0.12 14.62 -4.42
N ASP A 294 -1.40 14.54 -4.04
CA ASP A 294 -2.49 14.37 -5.00
C ASP A 294 -3.33 15.63 -5.26
N CYS A 295 -3.08 16.33 -6.39
CA CYS A 295 -3.90 17.47 -6.83
C CYS A 295 -5.07 17.10 -7.73
N LEU A 296 -5.24 15.82 -8.07
CA LEU A 296 -6.39 15.35 -8.84
C LEU A 296 -7.55 14.99 -7.91
N LEU A 297 -7.26 14.60 -6.65
CA LEU A 297 -8.28 14.34 -5.62
C LEU A 297 -8.94 15.61 -5.07
N ASN A 298 -8.34 16.79 -5.28
CA ASN A 298 -8.88 18.07 -4.80
C ASN A 298 -9.81 18.76 -5.81
N LYS A 299 -10.39 17.99 -6.76
CA LYS A 299 -11.29 18.53 -7.77
C LYS A 299 -12.54 17.66 -7.89
N ASP A 300 -13.68 18.32 -7.73
CA ASP A 300 -14.95 17.98 -8.38
C ASP A 300 -14.80 17.90 -9.92
N TYR A 301 -13.99 16.97 -10.43
CA TYR A 301 -13.88 16.70 -11.85
C TYR A 301 -15.09 15.86 -12.27
N LYS A 302 -16.19 16.55 -12.53
CA LYS A 302 -17.30 16.00 -13.32
C LYS A 302 -16.71 15.45 -14.62
N LEU A 303 -16.71 14.12 -14.77
CA LEU A 303 -16.49 13.42 -16.04
C LEU A 303 -17.65 13.77 -16.99
N GLY A 304 -17.63 14.98 -17.51
CA GLY A 304 -18.65 15.54 -18.39
C GLY A 304 -18.04 15.94 -19.73
N LYS A 305 -18.25 15.08 -20.73
CA LYS A 305 -18.18 15.37 -22.18
C LYS A 305 -16.79 15.73 -22.73
N ILE A 306 -15.97 14.70 -22.96
CA ILE A 306 -15.01 14.76 -24.08
C ILE A 306 -15.81 14.49 -25.36
N ASN A 307 -16.19 15.56 -26.06
CA ASN A 307 -16.69 15.46 -27.43
C ASN A 307 -15.57 15.92 -28.37
N PRO A 308 -15.09 15.08 -29.31
CA PRO A 308 -14.07 15.47 -30.25
C PRO A 308 -14.69 16.26 -31.41
N ARG A 309 -13.93 17.21 -31.97
CA ARG A 309 -14.19 18.03 -33.18
C ARG A 309 -14.84 19.39 -32.93
N ILE A 310 -14.10 20.45 -33.25
CA ILE A 310 -14.26 21.27 -34.47
C ILE A 310 -13.20 22.39 -34.40
N ARG A 311 -12.12 22.27 -35.20
CA ARG A 311 -11.36 23.43 -35.64
C ARG A 311 -12.07 24.00 -36.86
N LYS A 312 -12.90 25.02 -36.69
CA LYS A 312 -13.19 25.97 -37.76
C LYS A 312 -12.22 27.13 -37.61
N LYS A 313 -11.32 27.25 -38.59
CA LYS A 313 -10.61 28.50 -38.87
C LYS A 313 -11.65 29.57 -39.18
N GLN A 314 -11.64 30.66 -38.43
CA GLN A 314 -12.00 31.98 -38.96
C GLN A 314 -10.75 32.85 -38.80
N LYS A 315 -10.07 33.07 -39.92
CA LYS A 315 -9.27 34.28 -40.12
C LYS A 315 -10.29 35.39 -40.38
N ASN A 316 -10.29 36.41 -39.54
CA ASN A 316 -10.83 37.71 -39.92
C ASN A 316 -9.68 38.54 -40.49
N ASN A 317 -10.04 39.33 -41.51
CA ASN A 317 -9.28 40.30 -42.30
C ASN A 317 -8.50 39.72 -43.48
#